data_AF-A0A3N5NQ29-F1
#
_entry.id   AF-A0A3N5NQ29-F1
#
_cell.length_a   1.000
_cell.length_b   1.000
_cell.length_c   1.000
_cell.angle_alpha   90.00
_cell.angle_beta   90.00
_cell.angle_gamma   90.00
#
_symmetry.space_group_name_H-M   'P 1'
#
loop_
_entity.id
_entity.type
_entity.pdbx_description
1 polymer ?
#
loop_
_entity_poly.entity_id
_entity_poly.type
_entity_poly.pdbx_seq_one_letter_code
_entity_poly.pdbx_strand_id
1 'polypeptide(L)'
;DNIKSYKEILASDALVLEIIQKELGLIKDEYAIPRRTELIGDPEEIRIEDLIVEEDMVVTLSHSGYIKRNPLSLYHNQRRGGKGITGLSQKQEDFVADLFVASTHDYFLCFSNLGRLYWLKVHEIPQASRMSRGKALVNLLPIDREADEHIAAVVPVRTFEPDLFVMMATKKGVVKKTSLEDFSRPRPTGIIAATVREGDEIIAAAITDGQADIFLGTRHGHSIRFPEGNVRPMGRTAAGVRGITLAKGDLVVAMVVISEAQDTLFTVTENGYGKRTQVSEYRVQSRGGKGIINIKTTEKVGLVVGVILVNSNDEVMLIGTSGNIIRIGVQDVRIIGRSTQGVRLIRIQKGDHLAAVAKLAEQDEE
;
A
#
# COMPACT_ATOMS: atom_id res chain seq x y z
N ASP A 1 58.77 48.04 -41.87
CA ASP A 1 58.26 46.98 -40.97
C ASP A 1 56.78 47.10 -40.63
N ASN A 2 56.28 48.24 -40.13
CA ASN A 2 54.85 48.38 -39.73
C ASN A 2 53.82 48.16 -40.87
N ILE A 3 54.15 48.47 -42.13
CA ILE A 3 53.19 48.29 -43.25
C ILE A 3 52.97 46.79 -43.54
N LYS A 4 53.96 45.93 -43.26
CA LYS A 4 53.85 44.49 -43.49
C LYS A 4 52.93 43.84 -42.45
N SER A 5 53.10 44.18 -41.17
CA SER A 5 52.25 43.66 -40.09
C SER A 5 50.79 44.11 -40.22
N TYR A 6 50.52 45.36 -40.61
CA TYR A 6 49.14 45.81 -40.85
C TYR A 6 48.46 45.08 -42.02
N LYS A 7 49.22 44.75 -43.08
CA LYS A 7 48.69 43.93 -44.18
C LYS A 7 48.43 42.48 -43.77
N GLU A 8 49.27 41.91 -42.90
CA GLU A 8 49.08 40.57 -42.35
C GLU A 8 47.84 40.49 -41.44
N ILE A 9 47.61 41.51 -40.61
CA ILE A 9 46.41 41.62 -39.77
C ILE A 9 45.15 41.77 -40.64
N LEU A 10 45.16 42.66 -41.64
CA LEU A 10 44.01 42.86 -42.53
C LEU A 10 43.72 41.66 -43.45
N ALA A 11 44.68 40.77 -43.67
CA ALA A 11 44.52 39.59 -44.51
C ALA A 11 44.04 38.34 -43.74
N SER A 12 43.96 38.41 -42.40
CA SER A 12 43.63 37.25 -41.56
C SER A 12 42.65 37.63 -40.46
N ASP A 13 41.40 37.20 -40.61
CA ASP A 13 40.35 37.39 -39.61
C ASP A 13 40.71 36.78 -38.25
N ALA A 14 41.52 35.71 -38.23
CA ALA A 14 41.99 35.07 -37.01
C ALA A 14 42.90 36.00 -36.19
N LEU A 15 43.79 36.76 -36.84
CA LEU A 15 44.67 37.72 -36.16
C LEU A 15 43.88 38.92 -35.63
N VAL A 16 42.85 39.35 -36.37
CA VAL A 16 41.95 40.41 -35.90
C VAL A 16 41.20 39.98 -34.65
N LEU A 17 40.65 38.76 -34.63
CA LEU A 17 39.97 38.21 -33.44
C LEU A 17 40.91 38.06 -32.25
N GLU A 18 42.17 37.67 -32.47
CA GLU A 18 43.19 37.58 -31.42
C GLU A 18 43.48 38.95 -30.81
N ILE A 19 43.60 39.99 -31.64
CA ILE A 19 43.77 41.38 -31.19
C ILE A 19 42.54 41.84 -30.40
N ILE A 20 41.33 41.59 -30.90
CA ILE A 20 40.08 41.94 -30.21
C ILE A 20 40.01 41.23 -28.85
N GLN A 21 40.32 39.95 -28.77
CA GLN A 21 40.31 39.20 -27.52
C GLN A 21 41.33 39.77 -26.51
N LYS A 22 42.52 40.15 -26.99
CA LYS A 22 43.55 40.77 -26.17
C LYS A 22 43.13 42.14 -25.65
N GLU A 23 42.55 42.98 -26.50
CA GLU A 23 42.04 44.30 -26.13
C GLU A 23 40.86 44.21 -25.15
N LEU A 24 39.91 43.30 -25.38
CA LEU A 24 38.81 43.03 -24.44
C LEU A 24 39.32 42.50 -23.09
N GLY A 25 40.40 41.71 -23.11
CA GLY A 25 41.10 41.27 -21.90
C GLY A 25 41.67 42.44 -21.10
N LEU A 26 42.36 43.36 -21.77
CA LEU A 26 42.92 44.57 -21.13
C LEU A 26 41.81 45.45 -20.53
N ILE A 27 40.70 45.66 -21.24
CA ILE A 27 39.55 46.42 -20.74
C ILE A 27 38.91 45.72 -19.53
N LYS A 28 38.77 44.39 -19.59
CA LYS A 28 38.25 43.61 -18.48
C LYS A 28 39.11 43.78 -17.23
N ASP A 29 40.43 43.75 -17.37
CA ASP A 29 41.36 43.84 -16.24
C ASP A 29 41.43 45.26 -15.67
N GLU A 30 41.42 46.29 -16.51
CA GLU A 30 41.47 47.70 -16.08
C GLU A 30 40.19 48.15 -15.37
N TYR A 31 39.03 47.67 -15.84
CA TYR A 31 37.71 48.09 -15.34
C TYR A 31 37.00 47.01 -14.51
N ALA A 32 37.71 45.98 -14.05
CA ALA A 32 37.16 44.94 -13.18
C ALA A 32 36.73 45.51 -11.83
N ILE A 33 35.42 45.57 -11.58
CA ILE A 33 34.85 45.85 -10.27
C ILE A 33 34.18 44.60 -9.70
N PRO A 34 34.35 44.29 -8.39
CA PRO A 34 33.62 43.20 -7.75
C PRO A 34 32.11 43.40 -7.90
N ARG A 35 31.37 42.30 -8.11
CA ARG A 35 29.92 42.35 -8.22
C ARG A 35 29.35 42.88 -6.90
N ARG A 36 28.62 44.00 -6.97
CA ARG A 36 28.01 44.65 -5.80
C ARG A 36 26.73 43.97 -5.33
N THR A 37 26.08 43.23 -6.22
CA THR A 37 24.82 42.52 -5.97
C THR A 37 25.09 41.04 -5.74
N GLU A 38 24.46 40.45 -4.73
CA GLU A 38 24.39 39.01 -4.55
C GLU A 38 23.28 38.42 -5.42
N LEU A 39 23.57 37.31 -6.11
CA LEU A 39 22.52 36.53 -6.78
C LEU A 39 22.05 35.48 -5.78
N ILE A 40 21.00 35.82 -5.04
CA ILE A 40 20.24 34.84 -4.28
C ILE A 40 19.49 34.03 -5.34
N GLY A 41 19.69 32.71 -5.38
CA GLY A 41 18.86 31.83 -6.20
C GLY A 41 17.39 32.03 -5.84
N ASP A 42 16.46 31.64 -6.72
CA ASP A 42 15.02 31.75 -6.43
C ASP A 42 14.75 31.36 -4.98
N PRO A 43 14.02 32.17 -4.18
CA PRO A 43 13.55 31.71 -2.89
C PRO A 43 12.85 30.38 -3.17
N GLU A 44 13.25 29.32 -2.44
CA GLU A 44 12.73 27.96 -2.57
C GLU A 44 11.28 28.03 -3.05
N GLU A 45 10.99 27.50 -4.25
CA GLU A 45 9.64 27.50 -4.81
C GLU A 45 8.69 27.12 -3.69
N ILE A 46 7.86 28.07 -3.22
CA ILE A 46 6.92 27.80 -2.12
C ILE A 46 6.08 26.65 -2.63
N ARG A 47 6.31 25.47 -2.05
CA ARG A 47 5.60 24.27 -2.45
C ARG A 47 4.17 24.46 -1.97
N ILE A 48 3.19 24.01 -2.74
CA ILE A 48 1.78 24.10 -2.32
C ILE A 48 1.63 23.42 -0.95
N GLU A 49 2.44 22.40 -0.70
CA GLU A 49 2.61 21.69 0.55
C GLU A 49 3.00 22.60 1.72
N ASP A 50 3.86 23.60 1.53
CA ASP A 50 4.27 24.53 2.58
C ASP A 50 3.12 25.48 3.00
N LEU A 51 2.05 25.55 2.21
CA LEU A 51 0.82 26.29 2.53
C LEU A 51 -0.23 25.41 3.21
N ILE A 52 -0.01 24.10 3.28
CA ILE A 52 -0.94 23.15 3.89
C ILE A 52 -0.57 22.98 5.35
N VAL A 53 -1.56 23.06 6.24
CA VAL A 53 -1.33 22.85 7.68
C VAL A 53 -1.11 21.36 7.94
N GLU A 54 -0.05 21.04 8.69
CA GLU A 54 0.19 19.69 9.16
C GLU A 54 -0.82 19.32 10.26
N GLU A 55 -1.86 18.56 9.88
CA GLU A 55 -2.89 18.07 10.80
C GLU A 55 -3.05 16.55 10.68
N ASP A 56 -3.39 15.90 11.81
CA ASP A 56 -3.75 14.49 11.84
C ASP A 56 -5.16 14.27 11.27
N MET A 57 -5.23 13.39 10.27
CA MET A 57 -6.44 13.06 9.54
C MET A 57 -6.78 11.58 9.69
N VAL A 58 -8.07 11.30 9.80
CA VAL A 58 -8.62 9.97 9.62
C VAL A 58 -8.96 9.79 8.15
N VAL A 59 -8.27 8.87 7.48
CA VAL A 59 -8.52 8.49 6.10
C VAL A 59 -9.25 7.15 6.08
N THR A 60 -10.38 7.10 5.39
CA THR A 60 -11.15 5.86 5.26
C THR A 60 -11.19 5.43 3.81
N LEU A 61 -10.88 4.17 3.55
CA LEU A 61 -11.05 3.50 2.27
C LEU A 61 -12.22 2.52 2.39
N SER A 62 -13.21 2.65 1.51
CA SER A 62 -14.34 1.75 1.47
C SER A 62 -14.05 0.49 0.67
N HIS A 63 -14.84 -0.56 0.89
CA HIS A 63 -14.71 -1.80 0.12
C HIS A 63 -14.89 -1.59 -1.39
N SER A 64 -15.80 -0.69 -1.79
CA SER A 64 -15.97 -0.35 -3.21
C SER A 64 -14.90 0.59 -3.77
N GLY A 65 -13.85 0.89 -3.00
CA GLY A 65 -12.67 1.64 -3.45
C GLY A 65 -12.84 3.16 -3.40
N TYR A 66 -13.75 3.69 -2.56
CA TYR A 66 -13.87 5.12 -2.34
C TYR A 66 -13.03 5.57 -1.15
N ILE A 67 -12.31 6.67 -1.33
CA ILE A 67 -11.41 7.24 -0.33
C ILE A 67 -11.85 8.65 0.05
N LYS A 68 -11.74 8.96 1.33
CA LYS A 68 -12.01 10.29 1.91
C LYS A 68 -11.18 10.51 3.16
N ARG A 69 -10.96 11.78 3.52
CA ARG A 69 -10.32 12.18 4.78
C ARG A 69 -11.25 13.03 5.64
N ASN A 70 -11.11 12.92 6.96
CA ASN A 70 -11.82 13.69 7.97
C ASN A 70 -10.83 14.10 9.07
N PRO A 71 -10.91 15.33 9.62
CA PRO A 71 -10.10 15.70 10.78
C PRO A 71 -10.34 14.75 11.95
N LEU A 72 -9.29 14.42 12.70
CA LEU A 72 -9.38 13.53 13.87
C LEU A 72 -10.36 14.05 14.94
N SER A 73 -10.49 15.37 15.06
CA SER A 73 -11.44 16.02 15.98
C SER A 73 -12.91 15.68 15.73
N LEU A 74 -13.29 15.34 14.49
CA LEU A 74 -14.63 14.84 14.18
C LEU A 74 -14.87 13.43 14.71
N TYR A 75 -13.80 12.68 15.00
CA TYR A 75 -13.86 11.35 15.61
C TYR A 75 -13.94 11.40 17.14
N HIS A 76 -13.34 12.40 17.77
CA HIS A 76 -13.23 12.47 19.23
C HIS A 76 -14.50 12.95 19.98
N ASN A 77 -15.53 13.43 19.28
CA ASN A 77 -16.73 14.01 19.90
C ASN A 77 -17.90 13.01 20.02
N GLN A 78 -17.80 12.05 20.93
CA GLN A 78 -18.99 11.37 21.45
C GLN A 78 -18.84 11.03 22.93
N ARG A 79 -19.22 11.98 23.80
CA ARG A 79 -19.32 11.74 25.25
C ARG A 79 -20.34 10.64 25.54
N ARG A 80 -19.95 9.69 26.41
CA ARG A 80 -20.84 8.69 27.03
C ARG A 80 -22.13 9.34 27.56
N GLY A 81 -23.28 8.78 27.21
CA GLY A 81 -24.60 9.14 27.75
C GLY A 81 -25.65 9.66 26.76
N GLY A 82 -25.38 9.63 25.45
CA GLY A 82 -26.40 9.91 24.42
C GLY A 82 -27.19 8.65 24.04
N LYS A 83 -28.53 8.74 24.02
CA LYS A 83 -29.44 7.69 23.52
C LYS A 83 -28.87 7.02 22.27
N GLY A 84 -28.80 5.68 22.29
CA GLY A 84 -28.32 4.86 21.19
C GLY A 84 -28.85 5.37 19.85
N ILE A 85 -27.95 5.54 18.90
CA ILE A 85 -28.30 5.91 17.53
C ILE A 85 -29.16 4.77 17.01
N THR A 86 -30.46 5.01 17.09
CA THR A 86 -31.47 4.21 16.43
C THR A 86 -31.29 4.48 14.95
N GLY A 87 -30.89 3.46 14.20
CA GLY A 87 -30.97 3.45 12.74
C GLY A 87 -29.64 3.63 12.00
N LEU A 88 -28.81 2.59 12.01
CA LEU A 88 -28.12 2.27 10.76
C LEU A 88 -29.15 1.56 9.88
N SER A 89 -29.76 2.35 9.00
CA SER A 89 -30.62 1.84 7.94
C SER A 89 -29.91 0.70 7.21
N GLN A 90 -30.65 -0.38 6.96
CA GLN A 90 -30.29 -1.62 6.28
C GLN A 90 -29.89 -1.45 4.79
N LYS A 91 -29.37 -0.28 4.40
CA LYS A 91 -29.07 0.17 3.03
C LYS A 91 -27.78 1.03 2.95
N GLN A 92 -26.73 0.70 3.68
CA GLN A 92 -25.38 1.14 3.27
C GLN A 92 -24.78 0.01 2.43
N GLU A 93 -24.77 0.20 1.10
CA GLU A 93 -24.16 -0.75 0.15
C GLU A 93 -22.63 -0.82 0.27
N ASP A 94 -22.01 0.10 1.02
CA ASP A 94 -20.57 0.24 1.10
C ASP A 94 -20.14 0.60 2.52
N PHE A 95 -19.11 -0.08 3.01
CA PHE A 95 -18.59 0.03 4.38
C PHE A 95 -17.10 0.36 4.34
N VAL A 96 -16.58 0.87 5.46
CA VAL A 96 -15.14 1.19 5.58
C VAL A 96 -14.36 -0.11 5.71
N ALA A 97 -13.52 -0.40 4.73
CA ALA A 97 -12.65 -1.57 4.71
C ALA A 97 -11.34 -1.28 5.46
N ASP A 98 -10.74 -0.11 5.22
CA ASP A 98 -9.51 0.31 5.88
C ASP A 98 -9.68 1.72 6.47
N LEU A 99 -9.14 1.91 7.68
CA LEU A 99 -9.04 3.20 8.35
C LEU A 99 -7.57 3.43 8.69
N PHE A 100 -7.09 4.61 8.33
CA PHE A 100 -5.73 5.04 8.60
C PHE A 100 -5.77 6.35 9.36
N VAL A 101 -4.89 6.49 10.35
CA VAL A 101 -4.57 7.79 10.96
C VAL A 101 -3.25 8.23 10.33
N ALA A 102 -3.26 9.36 9.65
CA ALA A 102 -2.11 9.88 8.92
C ALA A 102 -2.12 11.41 8.90
N SER A 103 -0.93 12.01 8.87
CA SER A 103 -0.79 13.44 8.68
C SER A 103 -1.18 13.83 7.25
N THR A 104 -1.73 15.03 7.07
CA THR A 104 -1.92 15.67 5.74
C THR A 104 -0.71 15.62 4.81
N HIS A 105 0.50 15.55 5.36
CA HIS A 105 1.76 15.53 4.63
C HIS A 105 2.24 14.12 4.28
N ASP A 106 1.63 13.08 4.86
CA ASP A 106 2.02 11.70 4.62
C ASP A 106 1.67 11.26 3.18
N TYR A 107 2.32 10.19 2.75
CA TYR A 107 2.07 9.54 1.48
C TYR A 107 1.29 8.25 1.68
N PHE A 108 0.31 8.03 0.82
CA PHE A 108 -0.30 6.72 0.62
C PHE A 108 0.36 6.08 -0.59
N LEU A 109 1.07 4.99 -0.35
CA LEU A 109 1.66 4.15 -1.40
C LEU A 109 0.59 3.19 -1.92
N CYS A 110 0.07 3.45 -3.11
CA CYS A 110 -0.96 2.66 -3.76
C CYS A 110 -0.32 1.66 -4.73
N PHE A 111 -0.30 0.38 -4.36
CA PHE A 111 0.24 -0.71 -5.17
C PHE A 111 -0.85 -1.29 -6.06
N SER A 112 -0.60 -1.40 -7.35
CA SER A 112 -1.52 -2.05 -8.28
C SER A 112 -1.29 -3.56 -8.40
N ASN A 113 -2.31 -4.27 -8.85
CA ASN A 113 -2.26 -5.70 -9.19
C ASN A 113 -1.16 -6.01 -10.22
N LEU A 114 -0.86 -5.08 -11.14
CA LEU A 114 0.19 -5.21 -12.16
C LEU A 114 1.61 -4.86 -11.66
N GLY A 115 1.76 -4.52 -10.37
CA GLY A 115 3.06 -4.23 -9.77
C GLY A 115 3.58 -2.81 -9.97
N ARG A 116 2.69 -1.87 -10.30
CA ARG A 116 3.00 -0.44 -10.28
C ARG A 116 2.75 0.14 -8.89
N LEU A 117 3.42 1.24 -8.60
CA LEU A 117 3.22 2.05 -7.40
C LEU A 117 2.89 3.48 -7.81
N TYR A 118 1.89 4.03 -7.15
CA TYR A 118 1.52 5.43 -7.20
C TYR A 118 1.59 6.03 -5.79
N TRP A 119 1.88 7.32 -5.72
CA TRP A 119 1.86 8.08 -4.47
C TRP A 119 0.63 8.97 -4.48
N LEU A 120 -0.09 8.98 -3.38
CA LEU A 120 -1.20 9.89 -3.14
C LEU A 120 -0.91 10.64 -1.85
N LYS A 121 -0.82 11.98 -1.92
CA LYS A 121 -0.67 12.76 -0.68
C LYS A 121 -1.99 12.78 0.07
N VAL A 122 -1.94 12.70 1.40
CA VAL A 122 -3.17 12.70 2.20
C VAL A 122 -3.99 13.96 1.95
N HIS A 123 -3.39 15.13 1.80
CA HIS A 123 -4.14 16.37 1.54
C HIS A 123 -4.91 16.38 0.20
N GLU A 124 -4.45 15.63 -0.81
CA GLU A 124 -5.11 15.49 -2.13
C GLU A 124 -6.39 14.65 -2.05
N ILE A 125 -6.52 13.84 -1.00
CA ILE A 125 -7.73 13.08 -0.72
C ILE A 125 -8.85 14.07 -0.38
N PRO A 126 -10.06 13.92 -0.96
CA PRO A 126 -11.16 14.82 -0.70
C PRO A 126 -11.56 14.79 0.78
N GLN A 127 -11.62 15.97 1.38
CA GLN A 127 -12.25 16.17 2.67
C GLN A 127 -13.76 16.14 2.49
N ALA A 128 -14.41 15.16 3.12
CA ALA A 128 -15.85 14.96 2.98
C ALA A 128 -16.44 14.47 4.30
N SER A 129 -17.71 14.76 4.54
CA SER A 129 -18.40 14.32 5.76
C SER A 129 -18.34 12.81 5.94
N ARG A 130 -18.46 12.35 7.20
CA ARG A 130 -18.52 10.92 7.55
C ARG A 130 -19.58 10.15 6.76
N MET A 131 -20.70 10.79 6.42
CA MET A 131 -21.80 10.18 5.64
C MET A 131 -21.55 10.17 4.12
N SER A 132 -20.61 10.97 3.60
CA SER A 132 -20.28 11.00 2.18
C SER A 132 -19.48 9.75 1.77
N ARG A 133 -19.65 9.28 0.53
CA ARG A 133 -18.85 8.18 -0.01
C ARG A 133 -17.41 8.59 -0.29
N GLY A 134 -17.12 9.87 -0.53
CA GLY A 134 -15.80 10.33 -0.98
C GLY A 134 -15.64 10.24 -2.49
N LYS A 135 -14.40 10.09 -2.97
CA LYS A 135 -14.08 9.92 -4.40
C LYS A 135 -13.48 8.54 -4.62
N ALA A 136 -13.78 7.93 -5.77
CA ALA A 136 -13.16 6.65 -6.13
C ALA A 136 -11.64 6.82 -6.25
N LEU A 137 -10.86 5.96 -5.59
CA LEU A 137 -9.40 6.01 -5.56
C LEU A 137 -8.81 5.93 -6.97
N VAL A 138 -9.42 5.13 -7.84
CA VAL A 138 -9.08 5.00 -9.27
C VAL A 138 -9.21 6.29 -10.09
N ASN A 139 -9.90 7.31 -9.57
CA ASN A 139 -10.02 8.64 -10.21
C ASN A 139 -9.00 9.66 -9.68
N LEU A 140 -8.20 9.28 -8.68
CA LEU A 140 -7.14 10.12 -8.12
C LEU A 140 -5.75 9.69 -8.63
N LEU A 141 -5.66 8.51 -9.26
CA LEU A 141 -4.42 7.91 -9.70
C LEU A 141 -4.42 7.71 -11.22
N PRO A 142 -3.28 7.88 -11.90
CA PRO A 142 -3.15 7.64 -13.34
C PRO A 142 -2.98 6.15 -13.62
N ILE A 143 -4.01 5.37 -13.33
CA ILE A 143 -4.04 3.93 -13.58
C ILE A 143 -4.39 3.60 -15.03
N ASP A 144 -3.86 2.50 -15.53
CA ASP A 144 -4.18 1.97 -16.86
C ASP A 144 -5.45 1.10 -16.82
N ARG A 145 -6.59 1.72 -17.15
CA ARG A 145 -7.89 1.03 -17.15
C ARG A 145 -8.05 0.06 -18.32
N GLU A 146 -7.31 0.27 -19.41
CA GLU A 146 -7.39 -0.62 -20.57
C GLU A 146 -6.70 -1.96 -20.27
N ALA A 147 -5.71 -1.95 -19.38
CA ALA A 147 -4.99 -3.12 -18.91
C ALA A 147 -5.62 -3.84 -17.69
N ASP A 148 -6.85 -3.48 -17.28
CA ASP A 148 -7.50 -3.99 -16.06
C ASP A 148 -6.67 -3.76 -14.77
N GLU A 149 -5.96 -2.61 -14.72
CA GLU A 149 -5.18 -2.21 -13.55
C GLU A 149 -6.11 -1.74 -12.43
N HIS A 150 -5.95 -2.32 -11.25
CA HIS A 150 -6.65 -1.91 -10.03
C HIS A 150 -5.69 -1.90 -8.83
N ILE A 151 -6.06 -1.14 -7.79
CA ILE A 151 -5.26 -1.05 -6.57
C ILE A 151 -5.46 -2.31 -5.74
N ALA A 152 -4.36 -3.01 -5.48
CA ALA A 152 -4.32 -4.22 -4.68
C ALA A 152 -4.03 -3.95 -3.20
N ALA A 153 -3.27 -2.89 -2.89
CA ALA A 153 -2.94 -2.52 -1.52
C ALA A 153 -2.64 -1.02 -1.40
N VAL A 154 -2.98 -0.45 -0.23
CA VAL A 154 -2.66 0.93 0.13
C VAL A 154 -1.87 0.91 1.44
N VAL A 155 -0.71 1.57 1.44
CA VAL A 155 0.22 1.56 2.55
C VAL A 155 0.55 3.00 2.95
N PRO A 156 0.14 3.47 4.14
CA PRO A 156 0.49 4.81 4.62
C PRO A 156 1.97 4.88 5.02
N VAL A 157 2.65 5.95 4.62
CA VAL A 157 4.07 6.20 4.86
C VAL A 157 4.27 7.68 5.20
N ARG A 158 4.82 7.93 6.40
CA ARG A 158 5.23 9.26 6.83
C ARG A 158 6.65 9.58 6.37
N THR A 159 7.60 8.71 6.70
CA THR A 159 9.02 8.83 6.39
C THR A 159 9.51 7.61 5.61
N PHE A 160 10.38 7.84 4.63
CA PHE A 160 10.99 6.77 3.84
C PHE A 160 12.27 6.27 4.50
N GLU A 161 12.12 5.53 5.60
CA GLU A 161 13.25 5.06 6.40
C GLU A 161 13.96 3.88 5.73
N PRO A 162 15.31 3.86 5.73
CA PRO A 162 16.09 2.81 5.06
C PRO A 162 15.99 1.45 5.77
N ASP A 163 15.65 1.45 7.06
CA ASP A 163 15.52 0.24 7.89
C ASP A 163 14.13 -0.41 7.78
N LEU A 164 13.18 0.26 7.12
CA LEU A 164 11.86 -0.27 6.82
C LEU A 164 11.81 -0.86 5.41
N PHE A 165 10.98 -1.89 5.25
CA PHE A 165 10.79 -2.57 3.99
C PHE A 165 9.32 -2.62 3.60
N VAL A 166 9.07 -2.74 2.30
CA VAL A 166 7.77 -3.14 1.77
C VAL A 166 7.87 -4.62 1.39
N MET A 167 7.09 -5.45 2.08
CA MET A 167 6.84 -6.84 1.71
C MET A 167 5.62 -6.90 0.79
N MET A 168 5.78 -7.51 -0.38
CA MET A 168 4.73 -7.76 -1.36
C MET A 168 4.53 -9.26 -1.57
N ALA A 169 3.30 -9.67 -1.85
CA ALA A 169 2.96 -11.04 -2.24
C ALA A 169 2.08 -11.09 -3.49
N THR A 170 2.29 -12.11 -4.31
CA THR A 170 1.53 -12.36 -5.54
C THR A 170 0.60 -13.56 -5.42
N LYS A 171 -0.43 -13.63 -6.27
CA LYS A 171 -1.39 -14.76 -6.30
C LYS A 171 -0.73 -16.11 -6.61
N LYS A 172 0.38 -16.14 -7.37
CA LYS A 172 1.17 -17.36 -7.65
C LYS A 172 2.20 -17.68 -6.56
N GLY A 173 2.15 -17.00 -5.41
CA GLY A 173 2.98 -17.32 -4.25
C GLY A 173 4.42 -16.83 -4.36
N VAL A 174 4.67 -15.79 -5.15
CA VAL A 174 5.94 -15.06 -5.14
C VAL A 174 5.86 -13.97 -4.06
N VAL A 175 6.94 -13.78 -3.31
CA VAL A 175 7.09 -12.69 -2.36
C VAL A 175 8.30 -11.85 -2.70
N LYS A 176 8.24 -10.57 -2.35
CA LYS A 176 9.32 -9.63 -2.62
C LYS A 176 9.44 -8.62 -1.50
N LYS A 177 10.68 -8.39 -1.08
CA LYS A 177 11.04 -7.35 -0.13
C LYS A 177 11.83 -6.25 -0.83
N THR A 178 11.43 -5.00 -0.67
CA THR A 178 12.12 -3.82 -1.20
C THR A 178 12.29 -2.79 -0.10
N SER A 179 13.44 -2.11 -0.06
CA SER A 179 13.66 -1.02 0.91
C SER A 179 12.61 0.07 0.71
N LEU A 180 12.08 0.62 1.79
CA LEU A 180 11.13 1.72 1.72
C LEU A 180 11.78 2.97 1.09
N GLU A 181 13.08 3.18 1.29
CA GLU A 181 13.87 4.26 0.68
C GLU A 181 13.84 4.24 -0.85
N ASP A 182 13.71 3.07 -1.49
CA ASP A 182 13.61 2.95 -2.96
C ASP A 182 12.35 3.65 -3.52
N PHE A 183 11.38 3.97 -2.65
CA PHE A 183 10.13 4.67 -2.96
C PHE A 183 10.14 6.15 -2.54
N SER A 184 11.27 6.68 -2.05
CA SER A 184 11.42 8.07 -1.56
C SER A 184 11.31 9.16 -2.61
N ARG A 185 11.32 8.82 -3.91
CA ARG A 185 11.27 9.76 -5.03
C ARG A 185 9.98 9.59 -5.84
N PRO A 186 8.88 10.25 -5.46
CA PRO A 186 7.60 10.19 -6.17
C PRO A 186 7.72 10.60 -7.63
N ARG A 187 6.92 9.98 -8.48
CA ARG A 187 6.75 10.36 -9.88
C ARG A 187 5.26 10.40 -10.22
N PRO A 188 4.76 11.45 -10.89
CA PRO A 188 3.34 11.55 -11.24
C PRO A 188 2.81 10.36 -12.04
N THR A 189 3.63 9.80 -12.95
CA THR A 189 3.26 8.64 -13.79
C THR A 189 3.25 7.30 -13.04
N GLY A 190 3.60 7.29 -11.76
CA GLY A 190 3.92 6.08 -11.02
C GLY A 190 5.24 5.44 -11.45
N ILE A 191 5.61 4.36 -10.77
CA ILE A 191 6.82 3.57 -11.01
C ILE A 191 6.52 2.08 -10.97
N ILE A 192 7.46 1.26 -11.42
CA ILE A 192 7.41 -0.19 -11.19
C ILE A 192 7.85 -0.45 -9.75
N ALA A 193 7.04 -1.17 -8.98
CA ALA A 193 7.36 -1.66 -7.64
C ALA A 193 7.81 -3.11 -7.64
N ALA A 194 7.23 -3.93 -8.53
CA ALA A 194 7.65 -5.29 -8.78
C ALA A 194 7.35 -5.69 -10.22
N THR A 195 8.22 -6.52 -10.80
CA THR A 195 7.93 -7.14 -12.10
C THR A 195 7.00 -8.33 -11.87
N VAL A 196 5.74 -8.17 -12.27
CA VAL A 196 4.71 -9.21 -12.19
C VAL A 196 4.75 -10.05 -13.47
N ARG A 197 4.72 -11.38 -13.33
CA ARG A 197 4.72 -12.29 -14.48
C ARG A 197 3.33 -12.43 -15.06
N GLU A 198 3.25 -12.86 -16.31
CA GLU A 198 1.97 -13.10 -17.00
C GLU A 198 1.04 -14.01 -16.18
N GLY A 199 -0.22 -13.58 -16.06
CA GLY A 199 -1.26 -14.25 -15.28
C GLY A 199 -0.95 -14.35 -13.78
N ASP A 200 -0.01 -13.56 -13.25
CA ASP A 200 0.20 -13.31 -11.83
C ASP A 200 -0.27 -11.88 -11.50
N GLU A 201 -0.54 -11.59 -10.23
CA GLU A 201 -0.99 -10.28 -9.74
C GLU A 201 -0.50 -10.09 -8.30
N ILE A 202 -0.16 -8.87 -7.92
CA ILE A 202 0.02 -8.51 -6.51
C ILE A 202 -1.34 -8.58 -5.81
N ILE A 203 -1.37 -9.24 -4.66
CA ILE A 203 -2.58 -9.36 -3.82
C ILE A 203 -2.46 -8.60 -2.49
N ALA A 204 -1.24 -8.25 -2.08
CA ALA A 204 -0.99 -7.62 -0.79
C ALA A 204 0.37 -6.92 -0.79
N ALA A 205 0.45 -5.80 -0.07
CA ALA A 205 1.68 -5.11 0.30
C ALA A 205 1.56 -4.62 1.75
N ALA A 206 2.65 -4.67 2.51
CA ALA A 206 2.70 -4.22 3.90
C ALA A 206 4.11 -3.71 4.26
N ILE A 207 4.18 -2.76 5.20
CA ILE A 207 5.44 -2.32 5.79
C ILE A 207 5.89 -3.34 6.82
N THR A 208 7.20 -3.57 6.86
CA THR A 208 7.86 -4.44 7.80
C THR A 208 9.17 -3.83 8.28
N ASP A 209 9.62 -4.26 9.46
CA ASP A 209 10.87 -3.84 10.11
C ASP A 209 12.04 -4.82 9.86
N GLY A 210 11.82 -5.86 9.04
CA GLY A 210 12.79 -6.91 8.78
C GLY A 210 12.82 -8.05 9.80
N GLN A 211 12.11 -7.94 10.93
CA GLN A 211 12.05 -8.94 12.00
C GLN A 211 10.74 -9.73 12.03
N ALA A 212 9.71 -9.27 11.33
CA ALA A 212 8.41 -9.92 11.31
C ALA A 212 8.43 -11.31 10.64
N ASP A 213 7.43 -12.12 10.99
CA ASP A 213 7.10 -13.34 10.26
C ASP A 213 6.09 -13.05 9.15
N ILE A 214 6.31 -13.66 7.98
CA ILE A 214 5.38 -13.59 6.86
C ILE A 214 4.54 -14.85 6.82
N PHE A 215 3.22 -14.68 6.87
CA PHE A 215 2.25 -15.74 6.69
C PHE A 215 1.57 -15.61 5.33
N LEU A 216 1.52 -16.70 4.57
CA LEU A 216 0.74 -16.79 3.33
C LEU A 216 -0.35 -17.84 3.48
N GLY A 217 -1.60 -17.46 3.19
CA GLY A 217 -2.76 -18.34 3.12
C GLY A 217 -3.14 -18.64 1.67
N THR A 218 -3.49 -19.89 1.38
CA THR A 218 -3.88 -20.35 0.05
C THR A 218 -5.36 -20.68 -0.05
N ARG A 219 -5.89 -20.62 -1.27
CA ARG A 219 -7.28 -20.90 -1.61
C ARG A 219 -7.68 -22.33 -1.25
N HIS A 220 -6.79 -23.31 -1.41
CA HIS A 220 -7.07 -24.70 -1.06
C HIS A 220 -6.88 -25.01 0.44
N GLY A 221 -6.59 -24.01 1.27
CA GLY A 221 -6.53 -24.18 2.71
C GLY A 221 -5.18 -24.67 3.24
N HIS A 222 -4.09 -24.43 2.51
CA HIS A 222 -2.72 -24.50 3.01
C HIS A 222 -2.21 -23.13 3.46
N SER A 223 -1.20 -23.12 4.33
CA SER A 223 -0.47 -21.91 4.69
C SER A 223 1.01 -22.18 4.97
N ILE A 224 1.83 -21.15 4.79
CA ILE A 224 3.23 -21.15 5.20
C ILE A 224 3.50 -19.93 6.06
N ARG A 225 4.35 -20.09 7.07
CA ARG A 225 4.86 -19.02 7.92
C ARG A 225 6.38 -19.10 7.91
N PHE A 226 7.06 -18.02 7.57
CA PHE A 226 8.52 -17.96 7.56
C PHE A 226 9.01 -16.58 8.00
N PRO A 227 10.22 -16.47 8.58
CA PRO A 227 10.78 -15.18 8.96
C PRO A 227 11.09 -14.35 7.72
N GLU A 228 10.77 -13.06 7.76
CA GLU A 228 11.06 -12.14 6.67
C GLU A 228 12.54 -12.11 6.28
N GLY A 229 13.45 -12.37 7.22
CA GLY A 229 14.89 -12.51 6.97
C GLY A 229 15.25 -13.54 5.87
N ASN A 230 14.36 -14.51 5.58
CA ASN A 230 14.53 -15.47 4.49
C ASN A 230 14.30 -14.87 3.08
N VAL A 231 13.86 -13.61 3.01
CA VAL A 231 13.71 -12.82 1.79
C VAL A 231 14.71 -11.68 1.86
N ARG A 232 15.72 -11.71 0.99
CA ARG A 232 16.66 -10.59 0.88
C ARG A 232 15.97 -9.35 0.29
N PRO A 233 16.35 -8.13 0.69
CA PRO A 233 15.97 -6.92 -0.01
C PRO A 233 16.40 -6.99 -1.48
N MET A 234 15.51 -6.55 -2.38
CA MET A 234 15.74 -6.50 -3.81
C MET A 234 15.24 -5.17 -4.37
N GLY A 235 15.87 -4.72 -5.46
CA GLY A 235 15.45 -3.51 -6.15
C GLY A 235 14.06 -3.62 -6.77
N ARG A 236 13.46 -2.47 -7.07
CA ARG A 236 12.11 -2.32 -7.61
C ARG A 236 11.78 -3.11 -8.87
N THR A 237 12.74 -3.36 -9.77
CA THR A 237 12.49 -4.12 -11.01
C THR A 237 12.58 -5.63 -10.83
N ALA A 238 13.00 -6.14 -9.66
CA ALA A 238 13.06 -7.58 -9.43
C ALA A 238 11.66 -8.21 -9.38
N ALA A 239 11.58 -9.47 -9.81
CA ALA A 239 10.33 -10.26 -9.77
C ALA A 239 10.04 -10.90 -8.40
N GLY A 240 11.01 -10.95 -7.49
CA GLY A 240 10.86 -11.60 -6.18
C GLY A 240 11.28 -13.07 -6.15
N VAL A 241 11.01 -13.72 -5.02
CA VAL A 241 11.38 -15.12 -4.73
C VAL A 241 10.15 -15.92 -4.31
N ARG A 242 10.16 -17.24 -4.50
CA ARG A 242 9.00 -18.08 -4.16
C ARG A 242 8.71 -18.07 -2.66
N GLY A 243 7.57 -17.54 -2.22
CA GLY A 243 7.11 -17.57 -0.83
C GLY A 243 6.55 -18.93 -0.42
N ILE A 244 5.70 -19.51 -1.27
CA ILE A 244 5.05 -20.82 -1.07
C ILE A 244 5.04 -21.61 -2.37
N THR A 245 5.18 -22.94 -2.28
CA THR A 245 4.95 -23.83 -3.42
C THR A 245 3.48 -24.23 -3.44
N LEU A 246 2.75 -23.75 -4.45
CA LEU A 246 1.33 -24.01 -4.66
C LEU A 246 1.08 -25.38 -5.30
N ALA A 247 -0.04 -26.01 -4.93
CA ALA A 247 -0.57 -27.14 -5.66
C ALA A 247 -1.18 -26.70 -7.00
N LYS A 248 -1.44 -27.64 -7.91
CA LYS A 248 -2.07 -27.33 -9.19
C LYS A 248 -3.46 -26.72 -8.97
N GLY A 249 -3.69 -25.53 -9.53
CA GLY A 249 -4.96 -24.80 -9.42
C GLY A 249 -5.16 -24.04 -8.10
N ASP A 250 -4.16 -24.05 -7.21
CA ASP A 250 -4.17 -23.30 -5.97
C ASP A 250 -3.58 -21.90 -6.17
N LEU A 251 -3.97 -20.95 -5.31
CA LEU A 251 -3.59 -19.54 -5.37
C LEU A 251 -3.40 -19.01 -3.95
N VAL A 252 -2.52 -18.03 -3.77
CA VAL A 252 -2.45 -17.26 -2.52
C VAL A 252 -3.62 -16.28 -2.48
N VAL A 253 -4.33 -16.25 -1.34
CA VAL A 253 -5.48 -15.38 -1.09
C VAL A 253 -5.22 -14.36 0.01
N ALA A 254 -4.16 -14.53 0.79
CA ALA A 254 -3.81 -13.60 1.86
C ALA A 254 -2.30 -13.62 2.15
N MET A 255 -1.75 -12.44 2.42
CA MET A 255 -0.48 -12.25 3.11
C MET A 255 -0.76 -11.53 4.42
N VAL A 256 -0.22 -12.04 5.52
CA VAL A 256 -0.32 -11.43 6.84
C VAL A 256 1.09 -11.26 7.39
N VAL A 257 1.40 -10.04 7.83
CA VAL A 257 2.61 -9.74 8.60
C VAL A 257 2.30 -10.01 10.06
N ILE A 258 3.13 -10.84 10.69
CA ILE A 258 2.97 -11.24 12.09
C ILE A 258 4.14 -10.65 12.87
N SER A 259 3.86 -9.60 13.63
CA SER A 259 4.79 -8.98 14.58
C SER A 259 4.61 -9.55 16.00
N GLU A 260 3.39 -9.89 16.40
CA GLU A 260 3.06 -10.37 17.74
C GLU A 260 2.49 -11.79 17.75
N ALA A 261 2.83 -12.56 18.78
CA ALA A 261 2.46 -13.97 18.88
C ALA A 261 1.06 -14.21 19.50
N GLN A 262 0.45 -13.20 20.13
CA GLN A 262 -0.81 -13.35 20.88
C GLN A 262 -2.07 -13.28 19.99
N ASP A 263 -1.92 -12.81 18.76
CA ASP A 263 -3.04 -12.69 17.83
C ASP A 263 -3.52 -14.04 17.30
N THR A 264 -4.74 -14.01 16.74
CA THR A 264 -5.33 -15.16 16.07
C THR A 264 -5.50 -14.89 14.58
N LEU A 265 -5.31 -15.93 13.77
CA LEU A 265 -5.64 -15.88 12.35
C LEU A 265 -7.09 -16.32 12.17
N PHE A 266 -7.92 -15.41 11.69
CA PHE A 266 -9.29 -15.69 11.26
C PHE A 266 -9.30 -16.09 9.79
N THR A 267 -9.73 -17.32 9.53
CA THR A 267 -9.85 -17.89 8.18
C THR A 267 -11.31 -18.09 7.85
N VAL A 268 -11.74 -17.68 6.66
CA VAL A 268 -13.10 -17.86 6.16
C VAL A 268 -13.11 -18.45 4.75
N THR A 269 -14.18 -19.16 4.44
CA THR A 269 -14.37 -19.94 3.22
C THR A 269 -15.65 -19.56 2.50
N GLU A 270 -15.73 -19.86 1.21
CA GLU A 270 -16.80 -19.42 0.31
C GLU A 270 -18.20 -19.91 0.72
N ASN A 271 -18.31 -21.06 1.41
CA ASN A 271 -19.61 -21.58 1.89
C ASN A 271 -20.00 -21.08 3.29
N GLY A 272 -19.33 -20.05 3.82
CA GLY A 272 -19.66 -19.44 5.10
C GLY A 272 -19.15 -20.19 6.32
N TYR A 273 -18.13 -21.03 6.17
CA TYR A 273 -17.39 -21.64 7.28
C TYR A 273 -16.15 -20.82 7.61
N GLY A 274 -15.77 -20.80 8.88
CA GLY A 274 -14.54 -20.16 9.30
C GLY A 274 -14.14 -20.51 10.72
N LYS A 275 -12.97 -20.01 11.13
CA LYS A 275 -12.40 -20.26 12.46
C LYS A 275 -11.35 -19.23 12.83
N ARG A 276 -11.09 -19.13 14.13
CA ARG A 276 -9.88 -18.53 14.68
C ARG A 276 -8.89 -19.61 15.05
N THR A 277 -7.62 -19.39 14.79
CA THR A 277 -6.54 -20.28 15.24
C THR A 277 -5.39 -19.41 15.72
N GLN A 278 -4.83 -19.73 16.88
CA GLN A 278 -3.69 -19.00 17.44
C GLN A 278 -2.51 -19.03 16.47
N VAL A 279 -1.78 -17.91 16.36
CA VAL A 279 -0.58 -17.82 15.53
C VAL A 279 0.47 -18.87 15.92
N SER A 280 0.55 -19.23 17.20
CA SER A 280 1.44 -20.28 17.74
C SER A 280 1.24 -21.67 17.13
N GLU A 281 0.04 -22.01 16.65
CA GLU A 281 -0.26 -23.28 15.96
C GLU A 281 0.38 -23.37 14.56
N TYR A 282 0.82 -22.24 14.02
CA TYR A 282 1.53 -22.15 12.75
C TYR A 282 3.01 -22.11 13.02
N ARG A 283 3.63 -23.30 13.05
CA ARG A 283 5.08 -23.43 13.15
C ARG A 283 5.80 -22.68 12.03
N VAL A 284 6.93 -22.08 12.37
CA VAL A 284 7.85 -21.47 11.40
C VAL A 284 8.42 -22.56 10.47
N GLN A 285 8.51 -22.25 9.19
CA GLN A 285 8.95 -23.13 8.11
C GLN A 285 9.97 -22.42 7.21
N SER A 286 10.68 -23.19 6.39
CA SER A 286 11.51 -22.61 5.32
C SER A 286 10.64 -22.06 4.20
N ARG A 287 10.94 -20.84 3.75
CA ARG A 287 10.27 -20.20 2.61
C ARG A 287 10.31 -21.10 1.37
N GLY A 288 9.22 -21.14 0.61
CA GLY A 288 9.10 -21.92 -0.62
C GLY A 288 8.67 -23.36 -0.39
N GLY A 289 8.41 -23.78 0.85
CA GLY A 289 7.78 -25.07 1.14
C GLY A 289 6.34 -25.18 0.66
N LYS A 290 5.75 -26.37 0.75
CA LYS A 290 4.32 -26.61 0.44
C LYS A 290 3.36 -26.12 1.54
N GLY A 291 3.91 -25.68 2.67
CA GLY A 291 3.13 -25.26 3.83
C GLY A 291 2.45 -26.42 4.57
N ILE A 292 1.51 -26.06 5.44
CA ILE A 292 0.73 -26.94 6.30
C ILE A 292 -0.75 -26.57 6.18
N ILE A 293 -1.67 -27.51 6.41
CA ILE A 293 -3.14 -27.30 6.31
C ILE A 293 -3.63 -26.14 7.21
N ASN A 294 -3.93 -24.96 6.68
CA ASN A 294 -4.61 -23.89 7.41
C ASN A 294 -6.05 -24.26 7.81
N ILE A 295 -6.81 -24.87 6.90
CA ILE A 295 -8.20 -25.30 7.10
C ILE A 295 -8.50 -26.46 6.15
N LYS A 296 -9.31 -27.43 6.58
CA LYS A 296 -9.70 -28.56 5.72
C LYS A 296 -10.81 -28.12 4.76
N THR A 297 -10.43 -27.83 3.53
CA THR A 297 -11.36 -27.56 2.43
C THR A 297 -12.03 -28.88 1.99
N THR A 298 -13.35 -28.83 1.78
CA THR A 298 -14.19 -29.93 1.29
C THR A 298 -15.31 -29.31 0.47
N GLU A 299 -16.09 -30.08 -0.29
CA GLU A 299 -17.25 -29.53 -1.03
C GLU A 299 -18.25 -28.80 -0.11
N LYS A 300 -18.39 -29.27 1.14
CA LYS A 300 -19.25 -28.64 2.15
C LYS A 300 -18.70 -27.31 2.64
N VAL A 301 -17.40 -27.25 2.93
CA VAL A 301 -16.73 -26.08 3.50
C VAL A 301 -16.40 -25.04 2.44
N GLY A 302 -16.10 -25.49 1.22
CA GLY A 302 -15.63 -24.67 0.12
C GLY A 302 -14.16 -24.26 0.25
N LEU A 303 -13.74 -23.42 -0.69
CA LEU A 303 -12.41 -22.83 -0.79
C LEU A 303 -12.24 -21.64 0.15
N VAL A 304 -11.00 -21.32 0.50
CA VAL A 304 -10.66 -20.17 1.36
C VAL A 304 -10.80 -18.88 0.57
N VAL A 305 -11.51 -17.92 1.16
CA VAL A 305 -11.73 -16.58 0.60
C VAL A 305 -10.70 -15.59 1.16
N GLY A 306 -10.37 -15.68 2.44
CA GLY A 306 -9.38 -14.80 3.04
C GLY A 306 -8.90 -15.26 4.41
N VAL A 307 -7.77 -14.68 4.81
CA VAL A 307 -7.17 -14.85 6.13
C VAL A 307 -6.73 -13.49 6.63
N ILE A 308 -7.15 -13.12 7.84
CA ILE A 308 -6.80 -11.85 8.48
C ILE A 308 -6.32 -12.09 9.90
N LEU A 309 -5.42 -11.22 10.37
CA LEU A 309 -4.99 -11.19 11.76
C LEU A 309 -6.03 -10.42 12.58
N VAL A 310 -6.51 -11.05 13.65
CA VAL A 310 -7.53 -10.46 14.52
C VAL A 310 -7.23 -10.72 15.99
N ASN A 311 -7.55 -9.72 16.81
CA ASN A 311 -7.62 -9.80 18.26
C ASN A 311 -9.05 -10.20 18.69
N SER A 312 -9.35 -10.21 19.99
CA SER A 312 -10.69 -10.62 20.46
C SER A 312 -11.76 -9.53 20.37
N ASN A 313 -11.36 -8.26 20.30
CA ASN A 313 -12.25 -7.10 20.25
C ASN A 313 -12.62 -6.70 18.83
N ASP A 314 -11.85 -7.17 17.85
CA ASP A 314 -12.08 -6.91 16.43
C ASP A 314 -13.47 -7.40 15.98
N GLU A 315 -13.97 -6.76 14.93
CA GLU A 315 -15.13 -7.23 14.18
C GLU A 315 -14.76 -7.45 12.72
N VAL A 316 -15.48 -8.37 12.08
CA VAL A 316 -15.23 -8.73 10.68
C VAL A 316 -16.50 -8.63 9.87
N MET A 317 -16.34 -8.16 8.63
CA MET A 317 -17.38 -8.07 7.63
C MET A 317 -17.18 -9.18 6.61
N LEU A 318 -18.21 -9.99 6.40
CA LEU A 318 -18.27 -11.03 5.37
C LEU A 318 -19.18 -10.56 4.24
N ILE A 319 -18.70 -10.63 3.00
CA ILE A 319 -19.43 -10.14 1.83
C ILE A 319 -19.70 -11.30 0.87
N GLY A 320 -20.98 -11.52 0.56
CA GLY A 320 -21.42 -12.47 -0.45
C GLY A 320 -21.41 -11.88 -1.86
N THR A 321 -21.33 -12.73 -2.89
CA THR A 321 -21.39 -12.30 -4.30
C THR A 321 -22.69 -11.59 -4.68
N SER A 322 -23.78 -11.89 -3.97
CA SER A 322 -25.07 -11.22 -4.13
C SER A 322 -25.13 -9.82 -3.52
N GLY A 323 -24.05 -9.34 -2.87
CA GLY A 323 -24.00 -8.09 -2.14
C GLY A 323 -24.51 -8.18 -0.70
N ASN A 324 -24.82 -9.39 -0.21
CA ASN A 324 -25.17 -9.61 1.20
C ASN A 324 -23.94 -9.37 2.10
N ILE A 325 -24.06 -8.45 3.05
CA ILE A 325 -22.99 -8.10 3.99
C ILE A 325 -23.39 -8.50 5.40
N ILE A 326 -22.50 -9.20 6.11
CA ILE A 326 -22.73 -9.71 7.46
C ILE A 326 -21.57 -9.30 8.37
N ARG A 327 -21.89 -8.60 9.46
CA ARG A 327 -20.97 -8.23 10.53
C ARG A 327 -20.95 -9.31 11.61
N ILE A 328 -19.76 -9.72 12.06
CA ILE A 328 -19.59 -10.71 13.13
C ILE A 328 -18.51 -10.22 14.10
N GLY A 329 -18.80 -10.28 15.40
CA GLY A 329 -17.79 -10.07 16.43
C GLY A 329 -16.81 -11.24 16.48
N VAL A 330 -15.51 -10.94 16.43
CA VAL A 330 -14.46 -11.98 16.38
C VAL A 330 -14.49 -12.84 17.65
N GLN A 331 -14.84 -12.26 18.81
CA GLN A 331 -15.06 -12.97 20.07
C GLN A 331 -16.02 -14.16 20.00
N ASP A 332 -17.07 -14.08 19.17
CA ASP A 332 -18.10 -15.13 19.05
C ASP A 332 -17.60 -16.35 18.25
N VAL A 333 -16.49 -16.19 17.53
CA VAL A 333 -15.91 -17.24 16.70
C VAL A 333 -14.99 -18.09 17.56
N ARG A 334 -15.19 -19.41 17.57
CA ARG A 334 -14.35 -20.31 18.38
C ARG A 334 -12.89 -20.32 17.90
N ILE A 335 -11.97 -20.29 18.87
CA ILE A 335 -10.56 -20.63 18.66
C ILE A 335 -10.46 -22.15 18.62
N ILE A 336 -10.00 -22.68 17.50
CA ILE A 336 -9.80 -24.12 17.31
C ILE A 336 -8.52 -24.39 16.53
N GLY A 337 -8.03 -25.63 16.64
CA GLY A 337 -6.81 -26.07 15.97
C GLY A 337 -6.84 -25.92 14.45
N ARG A 338 -5.65 -25.84 13.88
CA ARG A 338 -5.44 -25.53 12.46
C ARG A 338 -6.10 -26.54 11.50
N SER A 339 -5.87 -27.84 11.72
CA SER A 339 -6.31 -28.92 10.82
C SER A 339 -7.79 -29.34 11.02
N THR A 340 -8.68 -28.36 11.09
CA THR A 340 -10.13 -28.52 11.30
C THR A 340 -10.92 -27.91 10.13
N GLN A 341 -12.23 -28.14 10.07
CA GLN A 341 -13.12 -27.57 9.05
C GLN A 341 -13.65 -26.18 9.41
N GLY A 342 -13.42 -25.71 10.64
CA GLY A 342 -14.11 -24.53 11.14
C GLY A 342 -15.54 -24.79 11.61
N VAL A 343 -16.19 -23.72 12.04
CA VAL A 343 -17.61 -23.69 12.36
C VAL A 343 -18.35 -22.90 11.29
N ARG A 344 -19.65 -23.15 11.17
CA ARG A 344 -20.49 -22.35 10.29
C ARG A 344 -20.64 -20.97 10.91
N LEU A 345 -20.14 -19.94 10.23
CA LEU A 345 -20.31 -18.55 10.63
C LEU A 345 -21.68 -18.04 10.18
N ILE A 346 -22.04 -18.37 8.93
CA ILE A 346 -23.26 -17.88 8.30
C ILE A 346 -23.92 -18.94 7.42
N ARG A 347 -25.21 -18.74 7.15
CA ARG A 347 -25.96 -19.54 6.20
C ARG A 347 -26.02 -18.82 4.86
N ILE A 348 -25.22 -19.31 3.91
CA ILE A 348 -25.27 -18.86 2.53
C ILE A 348 -26.53 -19.41 1.85
N GLN A 349 -27.19 -18.57 1.04
CA GLN A 349 -28.33 -18.98 0.23
C GLN A 349 -27.87 -19.86 -0.94
N LYS A 350 -28.79 -20.67 -1.48
CA LYS A 350 -28.44 -21.58 -2.58
C LYS A 350 -28.03 -20.77 -3.82
N GLY A 351 -26.81 -20.99 -4.31
CA GLY A 351 -26.26 -20.31 -5.49
C GLY A 351 -25.45 -19.04 -5.18
N ASP A 352 -25.34 -18.63 -3.92
CA ASP A 352 -24.46 -17.54 -3.46
C ASP A 352 -23.20 -18.11 -2.81
N HIS A 353 -22.16 -17.31 -2.66
CA HIS A 353 -20.94 -17.65 -1.94
C HIS A 353 -20.28 -16.38 -1.37
N LEU A 354 -19.44 -16.54 -0.34
CA LEU A 354 -18.62 -15.44 0.15
C LEU A 354 -17.54 -15.09 -0.89
N ALA A 355 -17.42 -13.80 -1.14
CA ALA A 355 -16.47 -13.20 -2.08
C ALA A 355 -15.30 -12.52 -1.37
N ALA A 356 -15.55 -11.91 -0.20
CA ALA A 356 -14.54 -11.15 0.53
C ALA A 356 -14.75 -11.17 2.04
N VAL A 357 -13.66 -10.87 2.75
CA VAL A 357 -13.64 -10.60 4.19
C VAL A 357 -12.82 -9.34 4.43
N ALA A 358 -13.31 -8.49 5.32
CA ALA A 358 -12.60 -7.31 5.78
C ALA A 358 -12.64 -7.26 7.30
N LYS A 359 -11.52 -6.82 7.90
CA LYS A 359 -11.51 -6.44 9.31
C LYS A 359 -12.09 -5.03 9.39
N LEU A 360 -13.10 -4.84 10.25
CA LEU A 360 -13.57 -3.49 10.51
C LEU A 360 -12.50 -2.80 11.36
N ALA A 361 -12.05 -1.63 10.92
CA ALA A 361 -11.24 -0.81 11.81
C ALA A 361 -12.05 -0.49 13.07
N GLU A 362 -11.42 -0.60 14.24
CA GLU A 362 -12.02 -0.15 15.49
C GLU A 362 -12.55 1.28 15.26
N GLN A 363 -13.86 1.46 15.35
CA GLN A 363 -14.37 2.78 15.70
C GLN A 363 -13.90 2.97 17.12
N ASP A 364 -13.19 4.06 17.41
CA ASP A 364 -12.85 4.43 18.78
C ASP A 364 -14.12 4.37 19.64
N GLU A 365 -14.34 3.23 20.29
CA GLU A 365 -15.36 3.01 21.29
C GLU A 365 -14.72 3.40 22.62
N GLU A 366 -14.63 4.71 22.87
CA GLU A 366 -14.42 5.23 24.23
C GLU A 366 -15.68 5.90 24.79
#